data_AF-A0A9N9P0Q0-F1
#
_entry.id   AF-A0A9N9P0Q0-F1
#
_cell.length_a   1.000
_cell.length_b   1.000
_cell.length_c   1.000
_cell.angle_alpha   90.00
_cell.angle_beta   90.00
_cell.angle_gamma   90.00
#
_symmetry.space_group_name_H-M   'P 1'
#
loop_
_entity.id
_entity.type
_entity.pdbx_description
1 polymer ?
#
loop_
_entity_poly.entity_id
_entity_poly.type
_entity_poly.pdbx_seq_one_letter_code
_entity_poly.pdbx_strand_id
1 'polypeptide(L)'
;SKMPLSTSTKKNFIRVGNVLSLLLLFVANAVSLNWHPSLIDIYYKHLTYLSPSLIFVGIFVLVLYVLLFGFVFYVQFSNAFIIQRVVTSTVGCLLIVSNLLICGWLFSLTSEEFYLSELFMFLALLVTLRFHHNIV
;
A
#
# COMPACT_ATOMS: atom_id res chain seq x y z
N SER A 1 -1.94 -14.77 -30.74
CA SER A 1 -2.19 -13.32 -30.88
C SER A 1 -2.82 -12.81 -29.59
N LYS A 2 -2.05 -12.16 -28.70
CA LYS A 2 -2.63 -11.55 -27.48
C LYS A 2 -3.25 -10.22 -27.91
N MET A 3 -4.58 -10.16 -27.97
CA MET A 3 -5.32 -8.92 -28.24
C MET A 3 -4.93 -7.86 -27.19
N PRO A 4 -4.44 -6.67 -27.59
CA PRO A 4 -4.20 -5.60 -26.64
C PRO A 4 -5.53 -5.15 -26.03
N LEU A 5 -5.60 -5.10 -24.69
CA LEU A 5 -6.78 -4.58 -24.00
C LEU A 5 -7.12 -3.18 -24.53
N SER A 6 -8.39 -2.95 -24.88
CA SER A 6 -8.87 -1.60 -25.16
C SER A 6 -8.58 -0.67 -23.98
N THR A 7 -8.27 0.60 -24.27
CA THR A 7 -7.89 1.63 -23.28
C THR A 7 -8.91 1.78 -22.15
N SER A 8 -10.20 1.51 -22.41
CA SER A 8 -11.26 1.48 -21.39
C SER A 8 -11.16 0.28 -20.44
N THR A 9 -10.89 -0.91 -20.97
CA THR A 9 -10.74 -2.15 -20.18
C THR A 9 -9.53 -2.06 -19.26
N LYS A 10 -8.39 -1.56 -19.78
CA LYS A 10 -7.17 -1.35 -18.97
C LYS A 10 -7.43 -0.39 -17.81
N LYS A 11 -8.13 0.72 -18.06
CA LYS A 11 -8.49 1.72 -17.04
C LYS A 11 -9.38 1.13 -15.94
N ASN A 12 -10.41 0.37 -16.32
CA ASN A 12 -11.31 -0.27 -15.36
C ASN A 12 -10.58 -1.31 -14.51
N PHE A 13 -9.65 -2.06 -15.10
CA PHE A 13 -8.83 -3.02 -14.38
C PHE A 13 -7.96 -2.35 -13.30
N ILE A 14 -7.25 -1.27 -13.65
CA ILE A 14 -6.41 -0.53 -12.68
C ILE A 14 -7.27 0.07 -11.55
N ARG A 15 -8.44 0.59 -11.90
CA ARG A 15 -9.42 1.13 -10.94
C ARG A 15 -9.86 0.08 -9.91
N VAL A 16 -10.30 -1.08 -10.40
CA VAL A 16 -10.69 -2.20 -9.53
C VAL A 16 -9.50 -2.69 -8.70
N GLY A 17 -8.32 -2.81 -9.31
CA GLY A 17 -7.09 -3.22 -8.61
C GLY A 17 -6.70 -2.26 -7.48
N ASN A 18 -6.86 -0.95 -7.65
CA ASN A 18 -6.61 0.03 -6.59
C ASN A 18 -7.55 -0.16 -5.40
N VAL A 19 -8.84 -0.37 -5.65
CA VAL A 19 -9.83 -0.63 -4.59
C VAL A 19 -9.53 -1.94 -3.88
N LEU A 20 -9.28 -3.02 -4.63
CA LEU A 20 -8.99 -4.34 -4.05
C LEU A 20 -7.70 -4.34 -3.25
N SER A 21 -6.63 -3.70 -3.75
CA SER A 21 -5.36 -3.62 -3.03
C SER A 21 -5.46 -2.79 -1.77
N LEU A 22 -6.27 -1.72 -1.76
CA LEU A 22 -6.57 -0.94 -0.55
C LEU A 22 -7.30 -1.80 0.50
N LEU A 23 -8.35 -2.52 0.09
CA LEU A 23 -9.09 -3.40 0.98
C LEU A 23 -8.21 -4.52 1.54
N LEU A 24 -7.37 -5.12 0.70
CA LEU A 24 -6.41 -6.13 1.12
C LEU A 24 -5.42 -5.57 2.15
N LEU A 25 -4.91 -4.36 1.93
CA LEU A 25 -4.02 -3.70 2.88
C LEU A 25 -4.69 -3.45 4.23
N PHE A 26 -5.94 -2.97 4.22
CA PHE A 26 -6.71 -2.78 5.44
C PHE A 26 -6.90 -4.10 6.21
N VAL A 27 -7.29 -5.17 5.51
CA VAL A 27 -7.45 -6.51 6.10
C VAL A 27 -6.11 -7.02 6.64
N ALA A 28 -5.02 -6.89 5.90
CA ALA A 28 -3.69 -7.33 6.33
C ALA A 28 -3.25 -6.65 7.64
N ASN A 29 -3.55 -5.36 7.81
CA ASN A 29 -3.26 -4.63 9.04
C ASN A 29 -4.16 -5.06 10.21
N ALA A 30 -5.46 -5.25 9.95
CA ALA A 30 -6.38 -5.74 10.97
C ALA A 30 -5.98 -7.14 11.45
N VAL A 31 -5.56 -8.02 10.52
CA VAL A 31 -5.07 -9.36 10.84
C VAL A 31 -3.76 -9.28 11.61
N SER A 32 -2.77 -8.49 11.18
CA SER A 32 -1.45 -8.43 11.83
C SER A 32 -1.49 -7.91 13.27
N LEU A 33 -2.51 -7.14 13.64
CA LEU A 33 -2.74 -6.71 15.02
C LEU A 33 -3.31 -7.81 15.93
N ASN A 34 -3.99 -8.81 15.35
CA ASN A 34 -4.66 -9.88 16.10
C ASN A 34 -4.01 -11.26 15.91
N TRP A 35 -3.09 -11.40 14.96
CA TRP A 35 -2.33 -12.62 14.69
C TRP A 35 -1.27 -12.85 15.77
N HIS A 36 -0.82 -14.08 16.00
CA HIS A 36 0.29 -14.38 16.90
C HIS A 36 1.55 -14.82 16.14
N PRO A 37 2.72 -14.23 16.41
CA PRO A 37 2.93 -13.03 17.23
C PRO A 37 2.29 -11.78 16.59
N SER A 38 1.72 -10.90 17.42
CA SER A 38 1.08 -9.68 16.93
C SER A 38 2.13 -8.62 16.62
N LEU A 39 1.77 -7.64 15.78
CA LEU A 39 2.59 -6.44 15.57
C LEU A 39 2.98 -5.75 16.88
N ILE A 40 2.09 -5.77 17.87
CA ILE A 40 2.31 -5.15 19.18
C ILE A 40 3.35 -5.97 19.96
N ASP A 41 3.24 -7.30 19.96
CA ASP A 41 4.19 -8.19 20.62
C ASP A 41 5.60 -8.03 20.02
N ILE A 42 5.70 -8.01 18.69
CA ILE A 42 6.95 -7.84 17.96
C ILE A 42 7.56 -6.46 18.28
N TYR A 43 6.75 -5.41 18.32
CA TYR A 43 7.20 -4.06 18.64
C TYR A 43 7.86 -3.99 20.03
N TYR A 44 7.22 -4.58 21.06
CA TYR A 44 7.80 -4.59 22.41
C TYR A 44 9.04 -5.49 22.52
N LYS A 45 9.08 -6.60 21.78
CA LYS A 45 10.23 -7.52 21.75
C LYS A 45 11.47 -6.91 21.09
N HIS A 46 11.30 -6.02 20.11
CA HIS A 46 12.38 -5.43 19.31
C HIS A 46 12.46 -3.90 19.44
N LEU A 47 12.06 -3.34 20.58
CA LEU A 47 12.10 -1.89 20.82
C LEU A 47 13.54 -1.37 20.86
N THR A 48 13.80 -0.25 20.17
CA THR A 48 15.08 0.48 20.22
C THR A 48 14.85 1.92 20.67
N TYR A 49 15.93 2.64 21.01
CA TYR A 49 15.86 4.07 21.37
C TYR A 49 15.29 4.95 20.24
N LEU A 50 15.41 4.52 18.99
CA LEU A 50 14.88 5.23 17.82
C LEU A 50 13.46 4.79 17.44
N SER A 51 12.88 3.79 18.14
CA SER A 51 11.55 3.29 17.83
C SER A 51 10.50 4.33 18.25
N PRO A 52 9.67 4.84 17.33
CA PRO A 52 8.61 5.79 17.66
C PRO A 52 7.56 5.13 18.56
N SER A 53 6.87 5.92 19.38
CA SER A 53 5.83 5.37 20.27
C SER A 53 4.70 4.71 19.48
N LEU A 54 4.14 3.61 20.01
CA LEU A 54 2.99 2.91 19.41
C LEU A 54 1.81 3.84 19.12
N ILE A 55 1.54 4.82 20.01
CA ILE A 55 0.49 5.82 19.82
C ILE A 55 0.77 6.69 18.59
N PHE A 56 2.01 7.16 18.44
CA PHE A 56 2.41 7.95 17.28
C PHE A 56 2.27 7.14 15.99
N VAL A 57 2.75 5.89 15.98
CA VAL A 57 2.61 4.98 14.82
C VAL A 57 1.14 4.77 14.48
N GLY A 58 0.29 4.52 15.47
CA GLY A 58 -1.15 4.33 15.26
C GLY A 58 -1.83 5.56 14.64
N ILE A 59 -1.57 6.77 15.16
CA ILE A 59 -2.11 8.02 14.60
C ILE A 59 -1.61 8.25 13.18
N PHE A 60 -0.30 8.05 12.95
CA PHE A 60 0.29 8.23 11.63
C PHE A 60 -0.32 7.30 10.59
N VAL A 61 -0.46 6.02 10.93
CA VAL A 61 -1.07 5.00 10.07
C VAL A 61 -2.54 5.31 9.80
N LEU A 62 -3.29 5.79 10.80
CA LEU A 62 -4.69 6.20 10.61
C LEU A 62 -4.80 7.35 9.60
N VAL A 63 -4.01 8.41 9.76
CA VAL A 63 -4.02 9.56 8.84
C VAL A 63 -3.64 9.11 7.44
N LEU A 64 -2.61 8.25 7.31
CA LEU A 64 -2.20 7.68 6.03
C LEU A 64 -3.35 6.93 5.35
N TYR A 65 -4.09 6.10 6.10
CA TYR A 65 -5.24 5.37 5.55
C TYR A 65 -6.38 6.28 5.10
N VAL A 66 -6.70 7.31 5.86
CA VAL A 66 -7.74 8.28 5.48
C VAL A 66 -7.36 8.99 4.18
N LEU A 67 -6.11 9.42 4.05
CA LEU A 67 -5.59 10.05 2.83
C LEU A 67 -5.61 9.09 1.65
N LEU A 68 -5.17 7.85 1.86
CA LEU A 68 -5.12 6.82 0.82
C LEU A 68 -6.54 6.43 0.35
N PHE A 69 -7.47 6.28 1.28
CA PHE A 69 -8.88 6.03 0.98
C PHE A 69 -9.48 7.20 0.20
N GLY A 70 -9.26 8.44 0.65
CA GLY A 70 -9.73 9.65 -0.03
C GLY A 70 -9.18 9.73 -1.46
N PHE A 71 -7.89 9.44 -1.65
CA PHE A 71 -7.26 9.41 -2.97
C PHE A 71 -7.87 8.36 -3.89
N VAL A 72 -7.97 7.10 -3.44
CA VAL A 72 -8.52 5.99 -4.24
C VAL A 72 -9.98 6.25 -4.58
N PHE A 73 -10.78 6.72 -3.63
CA PHE A 73 -12.18 7.06 -3.83
C PHE A 73 -12.33 8.18 -4.86
N TYR A 74 -11.59 9.27 -4.69
CA TYR A 74 -11.61 10.39 -5.64
C TYR A 74 -11.19 9.96 -7.06
N VAL A 75 -10.15 9.15 -7.18
CA VAL A 75 -9.68 8.53 -8.43
C VAL A 75 -10.75 7.68 -9.12
N GLN A 76 -11.52 6.93 -8.34
CA GLN A 76 -12.53 6.00 -8.84
C GLN A 76 -13.73 6.74 -9.43
N PHE A 77 -14.23 7.75 -8.72
CA PHE A 77 -15.47 8.46 -9.06
C PHE A 77 -15.27 9.72 -9.89
N SER A 78 -14.04 10.23 -9.99
CA SER A 78 -13.79 11.42 -10.79
C SER A 78 -13.80 11.12 -12.29
N ASN A 79 -14.47 12.02 -13.02
CA ASN A 79 -14.47 12.08 -14.48
C ASN A 79 -13.46 13.09 -15.04
N ALA A 80 -12.70 13.78 -14.19
CA ALA A 80 -11.73 14.77 -14.67
C ALA A 80 -10.62 14.10 -15.50
N PHE A 81 -10.35 14.65 -16.68
CA PHE A 81 -9.36 14.12 -17.63
C PHE A 81 -7.96 13.93 -17.00
N ILE A 82 -7.53 14.89 -16.16
CA ILE A 82 -6.25 14.86 -15.45
C ILE A 82 -6.17 13.63 -14.55
N ILE A 83 -7.21 13.36 -13.77
CA ILE A 83 -7.26 12.23 -12.84
C ILE A 83 -7.29 10.91 -13.61
N GLN A 84 -8.07 10.86 -14.70
CA GLN A 84 -8.07 9.68 -15.56
C GLN A 84 -6.68 9.40 -16.15
N ARG A 85 -5.94 10.43 -16.54
CA ARG A 85 -4.56 10.32 -17.02
C ARG A 85 -3.61 9.82 -15.95
N VAL A 86 -3.70 10.33 -14.71
CA VAL A 86 -2.88 9.87 -13.58
C VAL A 86 -3.15 8.38 -13.29
N VAL A 87 -4.41 7.97 -13.32
CA VAL A 87 -4.82 6.59 -13.02
C VAL A 87 -4.41 5.61 -14.11
N THR A 88 -4.51 6.00 -15.39
CA THR A 88 -4.06 5.16 -16.51
C THR A 88 -2.55 5.22 -16.74
N SER A 89 -1.85 6.18 -16.12
CA SER A 89 -0.38 6.22 -16.09
C SER A 89 0.18 5.17 -15.12
N THR A 90 1.51 5.12 -15.05
CA THR A 90 2.30 4.31 -14.13
C THR A 90 1.86 4.45 -12.67
N VAL A 91 1.32 5.61 -12.27
CA VAL A 91 0.94 5.92 -10.87
C VAL A 91 -0.12 4.97 -10.32
N GLY A 92 -1.15 4.64 -11.11
CA GLY A 92 -2.19 3.70 -10.69
C GLY A 92 -1.65 2.28 -10.48
N CYS A 93 -0.75 1.81 -11.33
CA CYS A 93 -0.12 0.49 -11.17
C CYS A 93 0.84 0.46 -9.97
N LEU A 94 1.63 1.53 -9.80
CA LEU A 94 2.56 1.67 -8.67
C LEU A 94 1.84 1.65 -7.32
N LEU A 95 0.62 2.20 -7.24
CA LEU A 95 -0.18 2.15 -6.03
C LEU A 95 -0.56 0.70 -5.65
N ILE A 96 -1.03 -0.08 -6.62
CA ILE A 96 -1.34 -1.52 -6.41
C ILE A 96 -0.10 -2.26 -5.91
N VAL A 97 1.05 -2.06 -6.58
CA VAL A 97 2.31 -2.70 -6.22
C VAL A 97 2.75 -2.28 -4.82
N SER A 98 2.66 -0.99 -4.48
CA SER A 98 3.00 -0.48 -3.15
C SER A 98 2.15 -1.14 -2.06
N ASN A 99 0.84 -1.18 -2.24
CA ASN A 99 -0.07 -1.83 -1.28
C ASN A 99 0.27 -3.32 -1.10
N LEU A 100 0.56 -4.04 -2.18
CA LEU A 100 0.95 -5.46 -2.13
C LEU A 100 2.29 -5.67 -1.41
N LEU A 101 3.28 -4.81 -1.64
CA LEU A 101 4.57 -4.89 -0.94
C LEU A 101 4.42 -4.63 0.56
N ILE A 102 3.56 -3.68 0.96
CA ILE A 102 3.27 -3.44 2.37
C ILE A 102 2.54 -4.63 2.99
N CYS A 103 1.64 -5.30 2.27
CA CYS A 103 1.02 -6.54 2.73
C CYS A 103 2.06 -7.66 2.91
N GLY A 104 2.96 -7.83 1.94
CA GLY A 104 4.06 -8.79 2.02
C GLY A 104 4.98 -8.51 3.21
N TRP A 105 5.30 -7.23 3.43
CA TRP A 105 6.05 -6.79 4.61
C TRP A 105 5.35 -7.19 5.91
N LEU A 106 4.06 -6.88 6.07
CA LEU A 106 3.29 -7.22 7.28
C LEU A 106 3.25 -8.73 7.54
N PHE A 107 3.06 -9.52 6.49
CA PHE A 107 3.02 -10.98 6.59
C PHE A 107 4.38 -11.55 6.99
N SER A 108 5.47 -11.10 6.36
CA SER A 108 6.83 -11.53 6.72
C SER A 108 7.20 -11.08 8.12
N LEU A 109 6.82 -9.86 8.52
CA LEU A 109 7.08 -9.35 9.86
C LEU A 109 6.35 -10.18 10.94
N THR A 110 5.05 -10.45 10.75
CA THR A 110 4.26 -11.28 11.68
C THR A 110 4.69 -12.76 11.69
N SER A 111 5.37 -13.22 10.65
CA SER A 111 6.01 -14.54 10.61
C SER A 111 7.42 -14.56 11.21
N GLU A 112 7.91 -13.42 11.74
CA GLU A 112 9.29 -13.21 12.20
C GLU A 112 10.37 -13.47 11.11
N GLU A 113 9.99 -13.42 9.83
CA GLU A 113 10.88 -13.54 8.66
C GLU A 113 11.51 -12.17 8.34
N PHE A 114 12.43 -11.73 9.21
CA PHE A 114 12.97 -10.37 9.18
C PHE A 114 13.69 -10.01 7.87
N TYR A 115 14.45 -10.94 7.28
CA TYR A 115 15.13 -10.72 6.00
C TYR A 115 14.16 -10.42 4.84
N LEU A 116 13.04 -11.16 4.78
CA LEU A 116 12.00 -10.93 3.79
C LEU A 116 11.24 -9.62 4.08
N SER A 117 10.98 -9.34 5.34
CA SER A 117 10.36 -8.08 5.79
C SER A 117 11.20 -6.86 5.34
N GLU A 118 12.52 -6.87 5.58
CA GLU A 118 13.42 -5.81 5.15
C GLU A 118 13.42 -5.63 3.63
N LEU A 119 13.46 -6.73 2.87
CA LEU A 119 13.39 -6.70 1.42
C LEU A 119 12.09 -6.06 0.92
N PHE A 120 10.94 -6.46 1.48
CA PHE A 120 9.65 -5.89 1.12
C PHE A 120 9.58 -4.39 1.44
N MET A 121 10.11 -3.97 2.59
CA MET A 121 10.15 -2.55 2.97
C MET A 121 11.04 -1.74 2.03
N PHE A 122 12.22 -2.27 1.68
CA PHE A 122 13.12 -1.63 0.71
C PHE A 122 12.47 -1.47 -0.67
N LEU A 123 11.80 -2.52 -1.16
CA LEU A 123 11.06 -2.46 -2.43
C LEU A 123 9.91 -1.44 -2.35
N ALA A 124 9.18 -1.39 -1.24
CA ALA A 124 8.10 -0.42 -1.03
C ALA A 124 8.61 1.03 -1.07
N LEU A 125 9.79 1.29 -0.49
CA LEU A 125 10.45 2.59 -0.55
C LEU A 125 10.82 2.97 -1.99
N LEU A 126 11.38 2.05 -2.78
CA LEU A 126 11.70 2.31 -4.20
C LEU A 126 10.46 2.63 -5.03
N VAL A 127 9.36 1.89 -4.80
CA VAL A 127 8.07 2.14 -5.46
C VAL A 127 7.52 3.51 -5.07
N THR A 128 7.61 3.88 -3.79
CA THR A 128 7.17 5.20 -3.30
C THR A 128 8.00 6.33 -3.89
N LEU A 129 9.32 6.15 -4.01
CA LEU A 129 10.22 7.10 -4.65
C LEU A 129 9.85 7.30 -6.13
N ARG A 130 9.57 6.20 -6.85
CA ARG A 130 9.08 6.25 -8.23
C ARG A 130 7.72 6.90 -8.35
N PHE A 131 6.82 6.68 -7.38
CA PHE A 131 5.52 7.33 -7.33
C PHE A 131 5.68 8.86 -7.24
N HIS A 132 6.52 9.33 -6.32
CA HIS A 132 6.83 10.75 -6.16
C HIS A 132 7.40 11.37 -7.45
N HIS A 133 8.41 10.74 -8.05
CA HIS A 133 9.03 11.22 -9.29
C HIS A 133 8.10 11.23 -10.52
N ASN A 134 7.04 10.41 -10.53
CA ASN A 134 6.05 10.45 -11.62
C ASN A 134 4.96 11.51 -11.40
N ILE A 135 4.89 12.11 -10.21
CA ILE A 135 3.89 13.12 -9.83
C ILE A 135 4.48 14.54 -9.84
N VAL A 136 5.73 14.69 -9.35
CA VAL A 136 6.51 15.94 -9.33
C VAL A 136 7.38 16.02 -10.57
#